data_AF-A0A7S2XCY6-F1
#
_entry.id   AF-A0A7S2XCY6-F1
#
_cell.length_a   1.000
_cell.length_b   1.000
_cell.length_c   1.000
_cell.angle_alpha   90.00
_cell.angle_beta   90.00
_cell.angle_gamma   90.00
#
_symmetry.space_group_name_H-M   'P 1'
#
loop_
_entity.id
_entity.type
_entity.pdbx_description
1 polymer ?
#
loop_
_entity_poly.entity_id
_entity_poly.type
_entity_poly.pdbx_seq_one_letter_code
_entity_poly.pdbx_strand_id
1 'polypeptide(L)'
;SLIAAEAGARKVYCIEGSSLADMTKEIVKKNGKDGTIQVLNMLAEDVKLPEGGCDIIVSEWMGYFLLYENMLKPVLEFRDRWLNPGGLIFPSKVRLLGALYSDADFWKERMDYWDNLYGYDFSSIKNMVIREQFQWPERQHLLPEGLITTTQVLASIDVYEATPETLRDIRSPFDVRATRTGNAHGAAFWFDATLEASASVTLDTGPEAGYNHWSQVIWYFDAPLELRRGQRPQGYFNMVTQEKGTIDVEFYLTFPQRVYKMATDQNPDTIYQDLHERLVWERNFALRELSADHRWPKTESSSADEASPSLERLLECLLERVDQWIEGKGTRRRVSALMVLFLFGMITARCQAGRKAKAD
;
A
#
# COMPACT_ATOMS: atom_id res chain seq x y z
N SER A 1 -15.52 -11.30 0.26
CA SER A 1 -16.47 -12.30 0.75
C SER A 1 -17.40 -12.82 -0.35
N LEU A 2 -17.94 -11.94 -1.20
CA LEU A 2 -18.74 -12.34 -2.37
C LEU A 2 -18.00 -13.33 -3.28
N ILE A 3 -16.72 -13.08 -3.54
CA ILE A 3 -15.83 -13.93 -4.34
C ILE A 3 -15.76 -15.35 -3.78
N ALA A 4 -15.43 -15.49 -2.49
CA ALA A 4 -15.36 -16.80 -1.85
C ALA A 4 -16.71 -17.55 -1.90
N ALA A 5 -17.83 -16.83 -1.78
CA ALA A 5 -19.16 -17.42 -1.92
C ALA A 5 -19.49 -17.82 -3.37
N GLU A 6 -18.96 -17.12 -4.37
CA GLU A 6 -19.07 -17.48 -5.79
C GLU A 6 -18.20 -18.71 -6.11
N ALA A 7 -17.00 -18.77 -5.53
CA ALA A 7 -16.09 -19.89 -5.62
C ALA A 7 -16.61 -21.19 -4.96
N GLY A 8 -17.80 -21.18 -4.36
CA GLY A 8 -18.41 -22.39 -3.80
C GLY A 8 -18.13 -22.62 -2.31
N ALA A 9 -17.69 -21.61 -1.56
CA ALA A 9 -17.62 -21.72 -0.11
C ALA A 9 -19.01 -22.05 0.50
N ARG A 10 -19.08 -23.07 1.35
CA ARG A 10 -20.27 -23.48 2.12
C ARG A 10 -20.76 -22.38 3.03
N LYS A 11 -19.82 -21.68 3.67
CA LYS A 11 -20.08 -20.61 4.63
C LYS A 11 -18.94 -19.62 4.55
N VAL A 12 -19.29 -18.33 4.61
CA VAL A 12 -18.34 -17.25 4.79
C VAL A 12 -18.70 -16.44 6.01
N TYR A 13 -17.75 -16.21 6.92
CA TYR A 13 -17.90 -15.11 7.88
C TYR A 13 -17.09 -13.91 7.37
N CYS A 14 -17.78 -12.78 7.29
CA CYS A 14 -17.22 -11.52 6.85
C CYS A 14 -17.06 -10.64 8.09
N ILE A 15 -15.84 -10.49 8.58
CA ILE A 15 -15.56 -9.72 9.79
C ILE A 15 -15.29 -8.27 9.35
N GLU A 16 -16.05 -7.33 9.91
CA GLU A 16 -15.95 -5.90 9.62
C GLU A 16 -16.27 -5.14 10.92
N GLY A 17 -15.28 -4.51 11.54
CA GLY A 17 -15.44 -3.86 12.84
C GLY A 17 -15.96 -2.42 12.78
N SER A 18 -16.06 -1.83 11.59
CA SER A 18 -16.49 -0.45 11.41
C SER A 18 -18.01 -0.32 11.20
N SER A 19 -18.47 0.93 11.11
CA SER A 19 -19.86 1.27 10.78
C SER A 19 -20.27 0.81 9.37
N LEU A 20 -19.34 0.34 8.54
CA LEU A 20 -19.65 -0.22 7.22
C LEU A 20 -20.33 -1.59 7.29
N ALA A 21 -20.32 -2.28 8.44
CA ALA A 21 -20.88 -3.63 8.53
C ALA A 21 -22.35 -3.71 8.11
N ASP A 22 -23.18 -2.70 8.39
CA ASP A 22 -24.59 -2.69 7.98
C ASP A 22 -24.76 -2.51 6.47
N MET A 23 -23.92 -1.66 5.86
CA MET A 23 -23.85 -1.56 4.40
C MET A 23 -23.36 -2.86 3.77
N THR A 24 -22.36 -3.52 4.38
CA THR A 24 -21.85 -4.82 3.92
C THR A 24 -22.94 -5.89 3.95
N LYS A 25 -23.79 -5.93 5.00
CA LYS A 25 -24.97 -6.81 5.03
C LYS A 25 -25.93 -6.53 3.89
N GLU A 26 -26.21 -5.25 3.61
CA GLU A 26 -27.09 -4.86 2.51
C GLU A 26 -26.53 -5.30 1.15
N ILE A 27 -25.23 -5.10 0.91
CA ILE A 27 -24.54 -5.54 -0.30
C ILE A 27 -24.64 -7.06 -0.45
N VAL A 28 -24.34 -7.81 0.62
CA VAL A 28 -24.43 -9.28 0.62
C VAL A 28 -25.84 -9.76 0.26
N LYS A 29 -26.88 -9.14 0.86
CA LYS A 29 -28.28 -9.47 0.59
C LYS A 29 -28.70 -9.13 -0.83
N LYS A 30 -28.32 -7.95 -1.34
CA LYS A 30 -28.61 -7.53 -2.72
C LYS A 30 -28.04 -8.48 -3.78
N ASN A 31 -26.93 -9.14 -3.45
CA ASN A 31 -26.30 -10.14 -4.32
C ASN A 31 -26.79 -11.58 -4.06
N GLY A 32 -27.82 -11.78 -3.22
CA GLY A 32 -28.39 -13.09 -2.93
C GLY A 32 -27.43 -14.07 -2.24
N LYS A 33 -26.41 -13.56 -1.53
CA LYS A 33 -25.39 -14.37 -0.86
C LYS A 33 -25.55 -14.41 0.66
N ASP A 34 -26.63 -13.86 1.22
CA ASP A 34 -26.90 -13.79 2.66
C ASP A 34 -27.17 -15.15 3.33
N GLY A 35 -27.52 -16.18 2.55
CA GLY A 35 -27.53 -17.57 3.06
C GLY A 35 -26.13 -18.14 3.33
N THR A 36 -25.14 -17.73 2.54
CA THR A 36 -23.75 -18.23 2.62
C THR A 36 -22.87 -17.32 3.47
N ILE A 37 -22.99 -16.00 3.30
CA ILE A 37 -22.14 -14.99 3.94
C ILE A 37 -22.84 -14.44 5.18
N GLN A 38 -22.19 -14.58 6.33
CA GLN A 38 -22.58 -13.97 7.60
C GLN A 38 -21.64 -12.82 7.92
N VAL A 39 -22.16 -11.60 7.96
CA VAL A 39 -21.37 -10.43 8.37
C VAL A 39 -21.35 -10.31 9.89
N LEU A 40 -20.15 -10.28 10.47
CA LEU A 40 -19.90 -10.11 11.90
C LEU A 40 -19.39 -8.67 12.13
N ASN A 41 -20.22 -7.84 12.76
CA ASN A 41 -19.84 -6.46 13.12
C ASN A 41 -19.06 -6.45 14.43
N MET A 42 -17.76 -6.76 14.36
CA MET A 42 -16.86 -6.82 15.50
C MET A 42 -15.40 -6.86 15.04
N LEU A 43 -14.48 -6.60 15.97
CA LEU A 43 -13.05 -6.76 15.72
C LEU A 43 -12.69 -8.25 15.58
N ALA A 44 -11.66 -8.56 14.80
CA ALA A 44 -11.25 -9.94 14.52
C ALA A 44 -10.83 -10.70 15.79
N GLU A 45 -10.25 -9.96 16.74
CA GLU A 45 -9.80 -10.42 18.04
C GLU A 45 -10.95 -10.89 18.95
N ASP A 46 -12.16 -10.37 18.72
CA ASP A 46 -13.37 -10.69 19.50
C ASP A 46 -14.21 -11.82 18.88
N VAL A 47 -13.86 -12.26 17.67
CA VAL A 47 -14.63 -13.26 16.94
C VAL A 47 -14.55 -14.63 17.61
N LYS A 48 -15.70 -15.28 17.69
CA LYS A 48 -15.85 -16.68 18.07
C LYS A 48 -16.46 -17.46 16.92
N LEU A 49 -15.69 -18.34 16.30
CA LEU A 49 -16.21 -19.26 15.30
C LEU A 49 -16.80 -20.51 15.96
N PRO A 50 -17.75 -21.21 15.31
CA PRO A 50 -18.21 -22.52 15.74
C PRO A 50 -17.07 -23.55 15.82
N GLU A 51 -17.35 -24.68 16.47
CA GLU A 51 -16.42 -25.81 16.55
C GLU A 51 -15.94 -26.22 15.15
N GLY A 52 -14.63 -26.25 14.94
CA GLY A 52 -14.01 -26.56 13.64
C GLY A 52 -13.43 -25.39 12.85
N GLY A 53 -13.35 -24.18 13.42
CA GLY A 53 -12.53 -23.07 12.90
C GLY A 53 -12.86 -22.64 11.45
N CYS A 54 -11.83 -22.31 10.68
CA CYS A 54 -11.91 -21.96 9.26
C CYS A 54 -10.84 -22.67 8.43
N ASP A 55 -11.16 -22.96 7.17
CA ASP A 55 -10.26 -23.65 6.25
C ASP A 55 -9.40 -22.65 5.45
N ILE A 56 -9.90 -21.43 5.27
CA ILE A 56 -9.27 -20.38 4.47
C ILE A 56 -9.44 -19.04 5.18
N ILE A 57 -8.35 -18.29 5.28
CA ILE A 57 -8.32 -16.86 5.64
C ILE A 57 -7.99 -16.07 4.39
N VAL A 58 -8.87 -15.15 4.02
CA VAL A 58 -8.59 -14.13 3.01
C VAL A 58 -8.63 -12.78 3.70
N SER A 59 -7.53 -12.02 3.65
CA SER A 59 -7.48 -10.70 4.27
C SER A 59 -6.69 -9.70 3.43
N GLU A 60 -7.28 -8.52 3.28
CA GLU A 60 -6.57 -7.33 2.83
C GLU A 60 -6.13 -6.58 4.09
N TRP A 61 -4.83 -6.56 4.34
CA TRP A 61 -4.20 -6.00 5.53
C TRP A 61 -2.98 -5.13 5.21
N MET A 62 -2.60 -5.02 3.93
CA MET A 62 -1.32 -4.42 3.55
C MET A 62 -1.46 -2.89 3.56
N GLY A 63 -0.59 -2.23 4.32
CA GLY A 63 -0.50 -0.77 4.38
C GLY A 63 0.66 -0.19 3.58
N TYR A 64 0.90 1.11 3.75
CA TYR A 64 2.14 1.75 3.29
C TYR A 64 3.36 1.11 3.95
N PHE A 65 4.50 1.07 3.25
CA PHE A 65 5.68 0.29 3.68
C PHE A 65 5.33 -1.13 4.13
N LEU A 66 4.27 -1.71 3.56
CA LEU A 66 3.67 -3.00 3.90
C LEU A 66 3.00 -3.08 5.29
N LEU A 67 3.64 -2.61 6.37
CA LEU A 67 3.18 -2.83 7.76
C LEU A 67 2.49 -1.63 8.42
N TYR A 68 2.33 -0.50 7.72
CA TYR A 68 1.58 0.63 8.27
C TYR A 68 0.14 0.23 8.63
N GLU A 69 -0.42 0.84 9.68
CA GLU A 69 -1.70 0.49 10.33
C GLU A 69 -1.71 -0.84 11.10
N ASN A 70 -0.62 -1.62 11.03
CA ASN A 70 -0.41 -2.87 11.80
C ASN A 70 -1.58 -3.87 11.72
N MET A 71 -2.26 -3.90 10.57
CA MET A 71 -3.42 -4.77 10.33
C MET A 71 -3.04 -6.25 10.22
N LEU A 72 -1.76 -6.57 10.02
CA LEU A 72 -1.28 -7.95 10.02
C LEU A 72 -1.40 -8.61 11.40
N LYS A 73 -1.20 -7.88 12.51
CA LYS A 73 -1.25 -8.47 13.86
C LYS A 73 -2.61 -9.14 14.16
N PRO A 74 -3.77 -8.48 13.96
CA PRO A 74 -5.08 -9.13 14.10
C PRO A 74 -5.25 -10.37 13.21
N VAL A 75 -4.67 -10.37 12.00
CA VAL A 75 -4.70 -11.53 11.08
C VAL A 75 -3.89 -12.71 11.64
N LEU A 76 -2.70 -12.46 12.21
CA LEU A 76 -1.88 -13.49 12.84
C LEU A 76 -2.57 -14.08 14.08
N GLU A 77 -3.14 -13.23 14.92
CA GLU A 77 -3.90 -13.69 16.09
C GLU A 77 -5.14 -14.48 15.70
N PHE A 78 -5.81 -14.08 14.61
CA PHE A 78 -6.94 -14.82 14.07
C PHE A 78 -6.50 -16.18 13.51
N ARG A 79 -5.41 -16.22 12.73
CA ARG A 79 -4.79 -17.44 12.20
C ARG A 79 -4.54 -18.44 13.31
N ASP A 80 -3.87 -18.03 14.38
CA ASP A 80 -3.44 -18.91 15.47
C ASP A 80 -4.63 -19.52 16.24
N ARG A 81 -5.75 -18.80 16.31
CA ARG A 81 -6.95 -19.25 17.02
C ARG A 81 -7.86 -20.12 16.17
N TRP A 82 -7.96 -19.83 14.88
CA TRP A 82 -9.09 -20.29 14.06
C TRP A 82 -8.71 -21.00 12.76
N LEU A 83 -7.47 -20.92 12.29
CA LEU A 83 -7.08 -21.61 11.07
C LEU A 83 -6.88 -23.11 11.36
N ASN A 84 -7.58 -23.96 10.60
CA ASN A 84 -7.40 -25.40 10.71
C ASN A 84 -6.01 -25.83 10.20
N PRO A 85 -5.43 -26.94 10.72
CA PRO A 85 -4.19 -27.50 10.18
C PRO A 85 -4.29 -27.75 8.66
N GLY A 86 -3.34 -27.18 7.91
CA GLY A 86 -3.33 -27.23 6.44
C GLY A 86 -4.34 -26.30 5.77
N GLY A 87 -4.91 -25.35 6.51
CA GLY A 87 -5.70 -24.26 5.96
C GLY A 87 -4.86 -23.27 5.15
N LEU A 88 -5.53 -22.45 4.34
CA LEU A 88 -4.90 -21.53 3.41
C LEU A 88 -5.01 -20.07 3.88
N ILE A 89 -3.99 -19.27 3.61
CA ILE A 89 -3.97 -17.82 3.89
C ILE A 89 -3.69 -17.07 2.59
N PHE A 90 -4.51 -16.05 2.32
CA PHE A 90 -4.38 -15.16 1.16
C PHE A 90 -4.28 -13.70 1.61
N PRO A 91 -3.18 -12.98 1.31
CA PRO A 91 -1.92 -13.51 0.75
C PRO A 91 -1.13 -14.36 1.75
N SER A 92 -0.31 -15.27 1.25
CA SER A 92 0.49 -16.19 2.08
C SER A 92 1.92 -15.70 2.34
N LYS A 93 2.52 -15.00 1.39
CA LYS A 93 3.86 -14.42 1.52
C LYS A 93 3.87 -13.02 0.98
N VAL A 94 4.55 -12.11 1.66
CA VAL A 94 4.66 -10.72 1.22
C VAL A 94 6.09 -10.23 1.37
N ARG A 95 6.57 -9.47 0.37
CA ARG A 95 7.92 -8.91 0.35
C ARG A 95 7.86 -7.41 0.27
N LEU A 96 8.67 -6.73 1.09
CA LEU A 96 8.97 -5.31 0.93
C LEU A 96 10.21 -5.19 0.05
N LEU A 97 10.16 -4.33 -0.96
CA LEU A 97 11.24 -4.10 -1.91
C LEU A 97 11.65 -2.63 -1.90
N GLY A 98 12.90 -2.38 -2.29
CA GLY A 98 13.38 -1.02 -2.52
C GLY A 98 14.45 -0.91 -3.60
N ALA A 99 14.55 0.28 -4.18
CA ALA A 99 15.53 0.66 -5.18
C ALA A 99 15.82 2.16 -5.11
N LEU A 100 16.90 2.62 -5.74
CA LEU A 100 17.09 4.05 -5.97
C LEU A 100 16.31 4.50 -7.20
N TYR A 101 15.76 5.70 -7.12
CA TYR A 101 14.85 6.25 -8.12
C TYR A 101 15.34 7.61 -8.62
N SER A 102 15.16 7.83 -9.92
CA SER A 102 15.48 9.06 -10.62
C SER A 102 14.18 9.75 -11.03
N ASP A 103 13.76 10.75 -10.25
CA ASP A 103 12.68 11.67 -10.64
C ASP A 103 13.21 12.98 -11.24
N ALA A 104 13.86 12.89 -12.41
CA ALA A 104 14.57 14.01 -13.01
C ALA A 104 13.65 15.16 -13.43
N ASP A 105 12.46 14.83 -13.94
CA ASP A 105 11.49 15.83 -14.40
C ASP A 105 10.90 16.59 -13.20
N PHE A 106 10.47 15.87 -12.14
CA PHE A 106 10.05 16.51 -10.89
C PHE A 106 11.14 17.42 -10.33
N TRP A 107 12.39 16.91 -10.25
CA TRP A 107 13.50 17.68 -9.68
C TRP A 107 13.74 18.97 -10.46
N LYS A 108 13.76 18.89 -11.79
CA LYS A 108 13.95 20.05 -12.66
C LYS A 108 12.81 21.06 -12.52
N GLU A 109 11.57 20.61 -12.54
CA GLU A 109 10.39 21.48 -12.54
C GLU A 109 10.07 22.07 -11.16
N ARG A 110 10.44 21.39 -10.07
CA ARG A 110 10.01 21.75 -8.72
C ARG A 110 11.15 22.16 -7.79
N MET A 111 12.39 21.76 -8.10
CA MET A 111 13.56 22.10 -7.28
C MET A 111 14.48 23.07 -8.00
N ASP A 112 14.98 22.73 -9.20
CA ASP A 112 15.93 23.58 -9.92
C ASP A 112 15.29 24.89 -10.42
N TYR A 113 13.96 24.91 -10.57
CA TYR A 113 13.18 26.12 -10.83
C TYR A 113 13.47 27.26 -9.84
N TRP A 114 13.74 26.96 -8.57
CA TRP A 114 14.02 27.96 -7.54
C TRP A 114 15.43 28.54 -7.63
N ASP A 115 16.37 27.89 -8.30
CA ASP A 115 17.75 28.41 -8.42
C ASP A 115 17.79 29.65 -9.31
N ASN A 116 16.83 29.78 -10.23
CA ASN A 116 16.68 30.94 -11.10
C ASN A 116 15.22 31.13 -11.53
N LEU A 117 14.48 31.85 -10.70
CA LEU A 117 13.11 32.24 -10.98
C LEU A 117 13.10 33.60 -11.67
N TYR A 118 12.94 33.61 -13.00
CA TYR A 118 12.92 34.84 -13.82
C TYR A 118 14.15 35.77 -13.65
N GLY A 119 15.33 35.20 -13.39
CA GLY A 119 16.57 35.95 -13.15
C GLY A 119 16.88 36.19 -11.66
N TYR A 120 16.00 35.76 -10.76
CA TYR A 120 16.16 35.93 -9.32
C TYR A 120 16.47 34.60 -8.63
N ASP A 121 17.36 34.63 -7.64
CA ASP A 121 17.71 33.47 -6.83
C ASP A 121 16.69 33.26 -5.70
N PHE A 122 15.95 32.16 -5.77
CA PHE A 122 14.96 31.72 -4.79
C PHE A 122 15.41 30.41 -4.09
N SER A 123 16.71 30.07 -4.12
CA SER A 123 17.26 28.85 -3.53
C SER A 123 16.96 28.70 -2.03
N SER A 124 16.65 29.78 -1.33
CA SER A 124 16.14 29.75 0.05
C SER A 124 14.82 28.97 0.18
N ILE A 125 13.93 29.05 -0.81
CA ILE A 125 12.70 28.26 -0.88
C ILE A 125 13.01 26.79 -1.16
N LYS A 126 13.93 26.49 -2.11
CA LYS A 126 14.42 25.12 -2.34
C LYS A 126 14.94 24.47 -1.06
N ASN A 127 15.77 25.19 -0.31
CA ASN A 127 16.30 24.72 0.97
C ASN A 127 15.21 24.53 2.03
N MET A 128 14.18 25.39 2.05
CA MET A 128 13.02 25.23 2.91
C MET A 128 12.23 23.95 2.56
N VAL A 129 11.94 23.72 1.28
CA VAL A 129 11.25 22.51 0.79
C VAL A 129 12.03 21.24 1.15
N ILE A 130 13.35 21.22 0.92
CA ILE A 130 14.19 20.08 1.31
C ILE A 130 14.14 19.81 2.82
N ARG A 131 14.17 20.87 3.64
CA ARG A 131 14.15 20.75 5.10
C ARG A 131 12.78 20.39 5.66
N GLU A 132 11.69 20.75 5.00
CA GLU A 132 10.33 20.62 5.56
C GLU A 132 9.52 19.51 4.90
N GLN A 133 9.73 19.25 3.61
CA GLN A 133 8.98 18.27 2.82
C GLN A 133 9.77 16.96 2.66
N PHE A 134 11.04 17.01 2.23
CA PHE A 134 11.83 15.80 1.94
C PHE A 134 12.29 15.04 3.20
N GLN A 135 12.00 15.57 4.40
CA GLN A 135 12.13 14.81 5.64
C GLN A 135 11.11 13.68 5.74
N TRP A 136 10.06 13.70 4.91
CA TRP A 136 8.95 12.77 4.97
C TRP A 136 8.84 11.95 3.68
N PRO A 137 8.42 10.67 3.78
CA PRO A 137 8.11 9.87 2.61
C PRO A 137 6.83 10.37 1.92
N GLU A 138 6.83 10.35 0.59
CA GLU A 138 5.69 10.73 -0.24
C GLU A 138 5.10 9.52 -0.95
N ARG A 139 3.77 9.54 -1.16
CA ARG A 139 3.10 8.55 -2.01
C ARG A 139 2.96 9.09 -3.41
N GLN A 140 3.47 8.34 -4.37
CA GLN A 140 3.44 8.72 -5.77
C GLN A 140 3.36 7.48 -6.64
N HIS A 141 2.77 7.64 -7.83
CA HIS A 141 2.93 6.68 -8.89
C HIS A 141 4.27 6.90 -9.57
N LEU A 142 5.17 5.96 -9.36
CA LEU A 142 6.50 5.95 -9.93
C LEU A 142 6.47 5.20 -11.26
N LEU A 143 7.21 5.71 -12.23
CA LEU A 143 7.34 5.11 -13.55
C LEU A 143 8.51 4.11 -13.55
N PRO A 144 8.40 2.96 -14.26
CA PRO A 144 9.48 1.99 -14.37
C PRO A 144 10.80 2.61 -14.80
N GLU A 145 10.74 3.59 -15.71
CA GLU A 145 11.90 4.26 -16.27
C GLU A 145 12.68 5.02 -15.22
N GLY A 146 12.08 5.44 -14.11
CA GLY A 146 12.79 6.12 -13.03
C GLY A 146 13.69 5.21 -12.20
N LEU A 147 13.49 3.88 -12.22
CA LEU A 147 14.36 2.94 -11.50
C LEU A 147 15.78 2.95 -12.08
N ILE A 148 16.76 3.37 -11.27
CA ILE A 148 18.15 3.55 -11.70
C ILE A 148 19.12 2.52 -11.10
N THR A 149 18.64 1.66 -10.21
CA THR A 149 19.39 0.53 -9.64
C THR A 149 18.62 -0.78 -9.79
N THR A 150 19.30 -1.89 -9.47
CA THR A 150 18.61 -3.14 -9.17
C THR A 150 17.72 -2.98 -7.94
N THR A 151 16.70 -3.83 -7.84
CA THR A 151 15.80 -3.93 -6.69
C THR A 151 16.37 -4.86 -5.64
N GLN A 152 16.22 -4.50 -4.36
CA GLN A 152 16.57 -5.31 -3.19
C GLN A 152 15.31 -5.70 -2.43
N VAL A 153 15.23 -6.95 -1.97
CA VAL A 153 14.21 -7.38 -1.00
C VAL A 153 14.67 -6.96 0.39
N LEU A 154 13.86 -6.15 1.07
CA LEU A 154 14.13 -5.56 2.38
C LEU A 154 13.46 -6.34 3.52
N ALA A 155 12.33 -6.98 3.24
CA ALA A 155 11.64 -7.84 4.17
C ALA A 155 10.95 -8.97 3.40
N SER A 156 10.88 -10.14 4.00
CA SER A 156 10.10 -11.27 3.48
C SER A 156 9.32 -11.87 4.64
N ILE A 157 8.00 -11.81 4.56
CA ILE A 157 7.10 -12.25 5.62
C ILE A 157 6.34 -13.45 5.09
N ASP A 158 6.53 -14.60 5.74
CA ASP A 158 5.65 -15.76 5.57
C ASP A 158 4.52 -15.65 6.59
N VAL A 159 3.28 -15.46 6.11
CA VAL A 159 2.11 -15.25 6.97
C VAL A 159 1.73 -16.53 7.72
N TYR A 160 2.26 -17.70 7.35
CA TYR A 160 2.08 -18.92 8.15
C TYR A 160 3.00 -18.97 9.38
N GLU A 161 4.18 -18.34 9.31
CA GLU A 161 5.22 -18.45 10.34
C GLU A 161 5.40 -17.16 11.15
N ALA A 162 4.99 -16.01 10.62
CA ALA A 162 5.16 -14.71 11.25
C ALA A 162 4.47 -14.66 12.62
N THR A 163 5.13 -14.00 13.56
CA THR A 163 4.59 -13.63 14.87
C THR A 163 4.68 -12.11 15.09
N PRO A 164 3.86 -11.51 15.96
CA PRO A 164 3.99 -10.09 16.31
C PRO A 164 5.41 -9.67 16.70
N GLU A 165 6.17 -10.56 17.35
CA GLU A 165 7.56 -10.32 17.75
C GLU A 165 8.49 -10.24 16.54
N THR A 166 8.32 -11.13 15.56
CA THR A 166 9.13 -11.11 14.32
C THR A 166 8.88 -9.87 13.46
N LEU A 167 7.71 -9.24 13.61
CA LEU A 167 7.32 -8.03 12.86
C LEU A 167 7.70 -6.73 13.58
N ARG A 168 8.17 -6.82 14.83
CA ARG A 168 8.44 -5.64 15.66
C ARG A 168 9.65 -4.85 15.17
N ASP A 169 10.67 -5.52 14.68
CA ASP A 169 11.96 -4.90 14.32
C ASP A 169 12.55 -5.61 13.09
N ILE A 170 12.24 -5.09 11.91
CA ILE A 170 12.67 -5.63 10.62
C ILE A 170 13.90 -4.89 10.14
N ARG A 171 14.95 -5.66 9.86
CA ARG A 171 16.31 -5.19 9.66
C ARG A 171 16.92 -5.86 8.44
N SER A 172 17.41 -5.08 7.48
CA SER A 172 18.03 -5.64 6.28
C SER A 172 19.12 -4.75 5.68
N PRO A 173 20.18 -5.35 5.10
CA PRO A 173 21.12 -4.59 4.31
C PRO A 173 20.45 -4.07 3.04
N PHE A 174 20.88 -2.88 2.61
CA PHE A 174 20.55 -2.34 1.31
C PHE A 174 21.79 -2.41 0.43
N ASP A 175 21.84 -3.27 -0.58
CA ASP A 175 22.93 -3.37 -1.55
C ASP A 175 22.34 -3.44 -2.95
N VAL A 176 22.45 -2.34 -3.68
CA VAL A 176 21.88 -2.23 -5.02
C VAL A 176 22.97 -1.86 -6.02
N ARG A 177 22.80 -2.26 -7.27
CA ARG A 177 23.73 -1.94 -8.36
C ARG A 177 23.10 -0.96 -9.32
N ALA A 178 23.77 0.16 -9.59
CA ALA A 178 23.36 1.11 -10.61
C ALA A 178 23.27 0.44 -11.99
N THR A 179 22.09 0.47 -12.61
CA THR A 179 21.83 -0.16 -13.92
C THR A 179 22.23 0.76 -15.07
N ARG A 180 22.23 2.07 -14.83
CA ARG A 180 22.69 3.12 -15.75
C ARG A 180 23.36 4.26 -14.98
N THR A 181 24.04 5.15 -15.72
CA THR A 181 24.64 6.38 -15.17
C THR A 181 23.57 7.47 -15.10
N GLY A 182 23.53 8.24 -14.01
CA GLY A 182 22.59 9.34 -13.81
C GLY A 182 22.41 9.69 -12.34
N ASN A 183 21.44 10.55 -12.05
CA ASN A 183 21.16 11.02 -10.69
C ASN A 183 20.02 10.23 -10.06
N ALA A 184 20.25 9.68 -8.87
CA ALA A 184 19.17 9.22 -8.00
C ALA A 184 18.68 10.40 -7.14
N HIS A 185 17.38 10.66 -7.20
CA HIS A 185 16.73 11.75 -6.45
C HIS A 185 16.14 11.25 -5.13
N GLY A 186 15.96 9.93 -4.97
CA GLY A 186 15.46 9.34 -3.73
C GLY A 186 15.52 7.81 -3.71
N ALA A 187 15.04 7.23 -2.62
CA ALA A 187 14.81 5.79 -2.47
C ALA A 187 13.31 5.50 -2.61
N ALA A 188 12.97 4.53 -3.46
CA ALA A 188 11.60 4.08 -3.69
C ALA A 188 11.35 2.73 -3.03
N PHE A 189 10.15 2.55 -2.48
CA PHE A 189 9.71 1.38 -1.74
C PHE A 189 8.31 0.95 -2.17
N TRP A 190 8.11 -0.37 -2.28
CA TRP A 190 6.85 -0.99 -2.65
C TRP A 190 6.82 -2.43 -2.14
N PHE A 191 5.71 -3.14 -2.30
CA PHE A 191 5.61 -4.54 -1.93
C PHE A 191 5.04 -5.42 -3.03
N ASP A 192 5.35 -6.71 -2.96
CA ASP A 192 4.63 -7.74 -3.70
C ASP A 192 4.12 -8.81 -2.75
N ALA A 193 2.97 -9.39 -3.06
CA ALA A 193 2.32 -10.42 -2.27
C ALA A 193 2.04 -11.65 -3.14
N THR A 194 2.58 -12.79 -2.73
CA THR A 194 2.21 -14.09 -3.28
C THR A 194 0.87 -14.50 -2.66
N LEU A 195 -0.16 -14.63 -3.51
CA LEU A 195 -1.50 -14.98 -3.03
C LEU A 195 -1.52 -16.42 -2.49
N GLU A 196 -0.88 -17.37 -3.18
CA GLU A 196 -0.72 -18.76 -2.74
C GLU A 196 0.69 -19.27 -3.06
N ALA A 197 1.34 -19.95 -2.10
CA ALA A 197 2.69 -20.52 -2.29
C ALA A 197 2.82 -21.52 -3.46
N SER A 198 1.71 -22.05 -4.00
CA SER A 198 1.70 -23.00 -5.12
C SER A 198 1.38 -22.38 -6.49
N ALA A 199 0.92 -21.13 -6.54
CA ALA A 199 0.48 -20.47 -7.76
C ALA A 199 1.35 -19.24 -8.06
N SER A 200 1.70 -19.03 -9.32
CA SER A 200 2.45 -17.87 -9.84
C SER A 200 1.68 -16.54 -9.76
N VAL A 201 0.66 -16.45 -8.91
CA VAL A 201 -0.20 -15.26 -8.80
C VAL A 201 0.37 -14.34 -7.72
N THR A 202 0.96 -13.26 -8.20
CA THR A 202 1.51 -12.20 -7.37
C THR A 202 0.67 -10.94 -7.56
N LEU A 203 0.23 -10.35 -6.45
CA LEU A 203 -0.08 -8.94 -6.39
C LEU A 203 1.25 -8.20 -6.39
N ASP A 204 1.46 -7.30 -7.34
CA ASP A 204 2.65 -6.45 -7.38
C ASP A 204 2.21 -4.99 -7.33
N THR A 205 2.85 -4.22 -6.45
CA THR A 205 2.64 -2.78 -6.33
C THR A 205 3.83 -1.98 -6.85
N GLY A 206 4.81 -2.63 -7.48
CA GLY A 206 5.98 -1.97 -8.03
C GLY A 206 5.68 -1.06 -9.21
N PRO A 207 6.64 -0.20 -9.59
CA PRO A 207 6.50 0.70 -10.74
C PRO A 207 6.12 -0.02 -12.04
N GLU A 208 6.60 -1.25 -12.23
CA GLU A 208 6.35 -2.10 -13.41
C GLU A 208 4.91 -2.66 -13.47
N ALA A 209 4.18 -2.67 -12.36
CA ALA A 209 2.84 -3.29 -12.25
C ALA A 209 1.69 -2.36 -12.68
N GLY A 210 1.97 -1.09 -12.97
CA GLY A 210 0.96 -0.09 -13.31
C GLY A 210 0.23 0.51 -12.09
N TYR A 211 -0.91 1.17 -12.34
CA TYR A 211 -1.66 1.87 -11.28
C TYR A 211 -2.26 0.91 -10.25
N ASN A 212 -2.05 1.21 -8.97
CA ASN A 212 -2.70 0.54 -7.84
C ASN A 212 -2.92 1.54 -6.70
N HIS A 213 -3.90 1.30 -5.81
CA HIS A 213 -4.27 2.27 -4.78
C HIS A 213 -3.23 2.48 -3.66
N TRP A 214 -2.30 1.55 -3.50
CA TRP A 214 -1.18 1.70 -2.56
C TRP A 214 -0.14 2.70 -3.09
N SER A 215 -0.07 2.87 -4.41
CA SER A 215 1.00 3.58 -5.11
C SER A 215 2.37 3.03 -4.70
N GLN A 216 3.44 3.82 -4.83
CA GLN A 216 4.73 3.54 -4.21
C GLN A 216 5.05 4.64 -3.21
N VAL A 217 5.99 4.34 -2.31
CA VAL A 217 6.53 5.32 -1.39
C VAL A 217 7.89 5.75 -1.89
N ILE A 218 8.12 7.05 -2.04
CA ILE A 218 9.43 7.63 -2.35
C ILE A 218 9.90 8.49 -1.20
N TRP A 219 11.17 8.38 -0.88
CA TRP A 219 11.85 9.27 0.06
C TRP A 219 12.95 10.03 -0.69
N TYR A 220 12.74 11.32 -0.89
CA TYR A 220 13.67 12.18 -1.61
C TYR A 220 14.93 12.48 -0.78
N PHE A 221 16.07 12.57 -1.46
CA PHE A 221 17.33 13.01 -0.88
C PHE A 221 17.42 14.53 -0.85
N ASP A 222 18.22 15.05 0.08
CA ASP A 222 18.52 16.49 0.19
C ASP A 222 19.21 17.06 -1.06
N ALA A 223 19.95 16.22 -1.77
CA ALA A 223 20.60 16.51 -3.02
C ALA A 223 20.70 15.24 -3.87
N PRO A 224 20.68 15.36 -5.21
CA PRO A 224 20.78 14.21 -6.09
C PRO A 224 22.10 13.45 -5.87
N LEU A 225 22.00 12.13 -5.93
CA LEU A 225 23.13 11.22 -5.82
C LEU A 225 23.61 10.81 -7.22
N GLU A 226 24.79 11.27 -7.61
CA GLU A 226 25.41 10.89 -8.89
C GLU A 226 25.87 9.43 -8.87
N LEU A 227 25.28 8.62 -9.74
CA LEU A 227 25.62 7.21 -9.91
C LEU A 227 26.25 6.98 -11.29
N ARG A 228 27.31 6.17 -11.32
CA ARG A 228 27.86 5.58 -12.54
C ARG A 228 27.37 4.15 -12.68
N ARG A 229 27.03 3.74 -13.91
CA ARG A 229 26.63 2.35 -14.21
C ARG A 229 27.62 1.35 -13.58
N GLY A 230 27.08 0.36 -12.88
CA GLY A 230 27.85 -0.67 -12.19
C GLY A 230 28.33 -0.30 -10.78
N GLN A 231 28.24 0.97 -10.36
CA GLN A 231 28.48 1.34 -8.96
C GLN A 231 27.46 0.66 -8.03
N ARG A 232 27.89 0.43 -6.79
CA ARG A 232 27.09 -0.27 -5.78
C ARG A 232 26.91 0.61 -4.53
N PRO A 233 25.84 1.42 -4.47
CA PRO A 233 25.40 2.02 -3.22
C PRO A 233 25.05 0.93 -2.21
N GLN A 234 25.55 1.08 -0.98
CA GLN A 234 25.28 0.17 0.13
C GLN A 234 24.61 0.93 1.26
N GLY A 235 24.07 0.20 2.24
CA GLY A 235 23.28 0.82 3.29
C GLY A 235 22.53 -0.20 4.13
N TYR A 236 21.54 0.30 4.84
CA TYR A 236 20.74 -0.48 5.76
C TYR A 236 19.32 0.08 5.86
N PHE A 237 18.35 -0.81 5.90
CA PHE A 237 16.95 -0.52 6.13
C PHE A 237 16.53 -1.09 7.49
N ASN A 238 15.82 -0.28 8.25
CA ASN A 238 15.21 -0.62 9.52
C ASN A 238 13.73 -0.23 9.48
N MET A 239 12.86 -1.08 10.01
CA MET A 239 11.46 -0.74 10.22
C MET A 239 11.01 -1.33 11.55
N VAL A 240 10.57 -0.45 12.44
CA VAL A 240 10.10 -0.81 13.78
C VAL A 240 8.60 -0.57 13.85
N THR A 241 7.84 -1.62 14.18
CA THR A 241 6.39 -1.53 14.38
C THR A 241 6.11 -1.12 15.83
N GLN A 242 5.36 -0.04 16.02
CA GLN A 242 4.99 0.49 17.33
C GLN A 242 3.67 -0.10 17.82
N GLU A 243 3.46 -0.09 19.15
CA GLU A 243 2.26 -0.67 19.77
C GLU A 243 0.95 -0.02 19.29
N LYS A 244 0.99 1.26 18.92
CA LYS A 244 -0.19 2.02 18.43
C LYS A 244 -0.51 1.80 16.95
N GLY A 245 0.18 0.90 16.27
CA GLY A 245 -0.03 0.59 14.86
C GLY A 245 0.66 1.54 13.88
N THR A 246 1.51 2.44 14.38
CA THR A 246 2.43 3.23 13.56
C THR A 246 3.72 2.46 13.31
N ILE A 247 4.47 2.87 12.29
CA ILE A 247 5.79 2.33 11.99
C ILE A 247 6.83 3.45 12.04
N ASP A 248 8.01 3.12 12.54
CA ASP A 248 9.20 3.95 12.46
C ASP A 248 10.14 3.31 11.43
N VAL A 249 10.32 3.97 10.30
CA VAL A 249 11.23 3.49 9.24
C VAL A 249 12.52 4.27 9.34
N GLU A 250 13.65 3.59 9.54
CA GLU A 250 14.97 4.19 9.35
C GLU A 250 15.64 3.65 8.08
N PHE A 251 16.02 4.53 7.16
CA PHE A 251 16.83 4.14 6.00
C PHE A 251 18.17 4.86 6.01
N TYR A 252 19.23 4.08 5.82
CA TYR A 252 20.61 4.51 5.75
C TYR A 252 21.21 4.12 4.42
N LEU A 253 21.85 5.06 3.75
CA LEU A 253 22.64 4.81 2.56
C LEU A 253 24.07 5.28 2.78
N THR A 254 25.02 4.38 2.65
CA THR A 254 26.46 4.65 2.55
C THR A 254 26.88 4.68 1.09
N PHE A 255 27.07 5.90 0.60
CA PHE A 255 27.74 6.19 -0.66
C PHE A 255 28.87 7.17 -0.32
N PRO A 256 30.07 7.09 -0.93
CA PRO A 256 31.26 7.81 -0.47
C PRO A 256 30.93 9.23 0.03
N GLN A 257 31.02 9.39 1.36
CA GLN A 257 30.86 10.63 2.14
C GLN A 257 29.44 11.15 2.43
N ARG A 258 28.35 10.41 2.17
CA ARG A 258 26.99 10.82 2.61
C ARG A 258 26.29 9.72 3.39
N VAL A 259 25.61 10.13 4.47
CA VAL A 259 24.71 9.30 5.26
C VAL A 259 23.36 9.97 5.21
N TYR A 260 22.41 9.33 4.54
CA TYR A 260 21.01 9.68 4.62
C TYR A 260 20.44 9.00 5.86
N LYS A 261 19.88 9.75 6.81
CA LYS A 261 19.04 9.19 7.87
C LYS A 261 17.65 9.76 7.67
N MET A 262 16.68 8.87 7.61
CA MET A 262 15.32 9.15 7.24
C MET A 262 14.49 8.42 8.28
N ALA A 263 13.72 9.13 9.11
CA ALA A 263 12.97 8.55 10.23
C ALA A 263 11.56 9.16 10.33
N THR A 264 10.53 8.34 10.54
CA THR A 264 9.11 8.75 10.52
C THR A 264 8.59 9.19 11.89
N ASP A 265 9.45 9.72 12.77
CA ASP A 265 9.32 9.88 14.23
C ASP A 265 8.05 10.60 14.76
N GLN A 266 7.07 10.99 13.94
CA GLN A 266 5.78 11.54 14.35
C GLN A 266 4.57 10.98 13.58
N ASN A 267 3.44 10.99 14.29
CA ASN A 267 2.16 10.40 13.91
C ASN A 267 1.72 10.73 12.47
N PRO A 268 1.61 9.75 11.56
CA PRO A 268 1.14 9.96 10.19
C PRO A 268 -0.30 10.49 10.06
N ASP A 269 -1.13 10.42 11.12
CA ASP A 269 -2.45 11.05 11.13
C ASP A 269 -2.39 12.59 11.06
N THR A 270 -1.34 13.21 11.62
CA THR A 270 -1.11 14.65 11.45
C THR A 270 -0.60 14.99 10.05
N ILE A 271 -0.01 14.04 9.33
CA ILE A 271 0.68 14.26 8.05
C ILE A 271 -0.31 14.45 6.89
N TYR A 272 -1.39 13.67 6.83
CA TYR A 272 -2.39 13.80 5.75
C TYR A 272 -3.34 14.99 5.93
N GLN A 273 -3.63 15.40 7.17
CA GLN A 273 -4.43 16.60 7.42
C GLN A 273 -3.63 17.88 7.10
N ASP A 274 -2.36 17.98 7.51
CA ASP A 274 -1.56 19.19 7.27
C ASP A 274 -1.18 19.38 5.79
N LEU A 275 -0.87 18.32 5.05
CA LEU A 275 -0.56 18.41 3.60
C LEU A 275 -1.80 18.73 2.76
N HIS A 276 -2.97 18.17 3.08
CA HIS A 276 -4.20 18.50 2.37
C HIS A 276 -4.65 19.93 2.66
N GLU A 277 -4.52 20.42 3.90
CA GLU A 277 -4.84 21.80 4.25
C GLU A 277 -3.84 22.81 3.68
N ARG A 278 -2.53 22.50 3.67
CA ARG A 278 -1.50 23.34 3.04
C ARG A 278 -1.62 23.41 1.52
N LEU A 279 -1.88 22.29 0.84
CA LEU A 279 -2.06 22.27 -0.63
C LEU A 279 -3.39 22.92 -1.06
N VAL A 280 -4.45 22.81 -0.25
CA VAL A 280 -5.71 23.56 -0.48
C VAL A 280 -5.49 25.06 -0.26
N TRP A 281 -4.66 25.45 0.70
CA TRP A 281 -4.28 26.85 0.93
C TRP A 281 -3.45 27.42 -0.24
N GLU A 282 -2.42 26.71 -0.71
CA GLU A 282 -1.60 27.14 -1.86
C GLU A 282 -2.38 27.16 -3.18
N ARG A 283 -3.27 26.18 -3.41
CA ARG A 283 -4.20 26.18 -4.56
C ARG A 283 -5.13 27.39 -4.52
N ASN A 284 -5.66 27.75 -3.35
CA ASN A 284 -6.56 28.90 -3.20
C ASN A 284 -5.83 30.25 -3.22
N PHE A 285 -4.54 30.28 -2.85
CA PHE A 285 -3.67 31.45 -2.99
C PHE A 285 -3.32 31.72 -4.46
N ALA A 286 -2.95 30.68 -5.22
CA ALA A 286 -2.66 30.76 -6.65
C ALA A 286 -3.91 31.10 -7.51
N LEU A 287 -5.10 30.62 -7.13
CA LEU A 287 -6.35 30.92 -7.85
C LEU A 287 -6.89 32.34 -7.60
N ARG A 288 -6.42 33.06 -6.58
CA ARG A 288 -6.83 34.46 -6.32
C ARG A 288 -6.09 35.47 -7.20
N GLU A 289 -4.92 35.12 -7.72
CA GLU A 289 -4.09 36.00 -8.59
C GLU A 289 -4.32 35.77 -10.09
N LEU A 290 -5.08 34.74 -10.49
CA LEU A 290 -5.29 34.37 -11.91
C LEU A 290 -6.75 34.52 -12.39
N SER A 291 -7.57 35.32 -11.72
CA SER A 291 -8.98 35.54 -12.11
C SER A 291 -9.24 36.81 -12.94
N ALA A 292 -8.26 37.28 -13.72
CA ALA A 292 -8.50 38.25 -14.78
C ALA A 292 -8.40 37.56 -16.14
N ASP A 293 -9.58 37.25 -16.69
CA ASP A 293 -9.84 36.76 -18.05
C ASP A 293 -9.14 35.45 -18.43
N HIS A 294 -9.84 34.32 -18.47
CA HIS A 294 -9.75 33.30 -19.54
C HIS A 294 -10.89 32.28 -19.33
N ARG A 295 -11.80 32.18 -20.32
CA ARG A 295 -12.94 31.24 -20.31
C ARG A 295 -12.45 29.82 -20.58
N TRP A 296 -12.78 28.88 -19.69
CA TRP A 296 -12.49 27.45 -19.87
C TRP A 296 -13.46 26.81 -20.88
N PRO A 297 -13.00 26.03 -21.87
CA PRO A 297 -13.88 25.21 -22.69
C PRO A 297 -14.31 23.95 -21.92
N LYS A 298 -15.61 23.67 -21.92
CA LYS A 298 -16.17 22.43 -21.37
C LYS A 298 -15.66 21.23 -22.18
N THR A 299 -15.08 20.24 -21.51
CA THR A 299 -14.88 18.91 -22.08
C THR A 299 -15.71 17.88 -21.35
N GLU A 300 -16.29 17.00 -22.16
CA GLU A 300 -17.33 16.03 -21.88
C GLU A 300 -16.86 14.88 -20.97
N SER A 301 -17.86 14.27 -20.34
CA SER A 301 -17.76 13.05 -19.56
C SER A 301 -17.18 11.88 -20.37
N SER A 302 -16.19 11.18 -19.81
CA SER A 302 -15.86 9.80 -20.21
C SER A 302 -15.92 8.87 -19.01
N SER A 303 -16.93 7.99 -19.07
CA SER A 303 -17.01 6.62 -18.54
C SER A 303 -16.21 6.28 -17.27
N ALA A 304 -16.96 6.02 -16.20
CA ALA A 304 -16.62 4.99 -15.23
C ALA A 304 -16.56 3.63 -15.96
N ASP A 305 -15.44 2.92 -15.86
CA ASP A 305 -15.32 1.45 -15.85
C ASP A 305 -13.86 1.05 -16.10
N GLU A 306 -13.05 0.98 -15.03
CA GLU A 306 -11.89 0.07 -15.00
C GLU A 306 -11.76 -0.45 -13.56
N ALA A 307 -12.09 -1.72 -13.36
CA ALA A 307 -11.74 -2.42 -12.13
C ALA A 307 -10.21 -2.54 -12.06
N SER A 308 -9.62 -2.33 -10.89
CA SER A 308 -8.18 -2.45 -10.67
C SER A 308 -7.70 -3.86 -11.06
N PRO A 309 -6.71 -4.02 -11.96
CA PRO A 309 -6.22 -5.32 -12.45
C PRO A 309 -5.80 -6.30 -11.34
N SER A 310 -5.48 -5.78 -10.15
CA SER A 310 -5.15 -6.54 -8.95
C SER A 310 -6.33 -7.34 -8.36
N LEU A 311 -7.56 -6.84 -8.47
CA LEU A 311 -8.74 -7.51 -7.91
C LEU A 311 -9.21 -8.66 -8.80
N GLU A 312 -9.16 -8.47 -10.12
CA GLU A 312 -9.50 -9.49 -11.13
C GLU A 312 -8.56 -10.69 -11.07
N ARG A 313 -7.26 -10.46 -10.87
CA ARG A 313 -6.29 -11.55 -10.67
C ARG A 313 -6.51 -12.33 -9.38
N LEU A 314 -6.91 -11.64 -8.32
CA LEU A 314 -7.25 -12.24 -7.04
C LEU A 314 -8.56 -13.05 -7.13
N LEU A 315 -9.51 -12.59 -7.95
CA LEU A 315 -10.75 -13.30 -8.30
C LEU A 315 -10.48 -14.63 -9.01
N GLU A 316 -9.70 -14.61 -10.10
CA GLU A 316 -9.39 -15.81 -10.89
C GLU A 316 -8.67 -16.88 -10.04
N CYS A 317 -7.68 -16.46 -9.25
CA CYS A 317 -6.92 -17.37 -8.38
C CYS A 317 -7.79 -18.01 -7.29
N LEU A 318 -8.70 -17.24 -6.68
CA LEU A 318 -9.61 -17.77 -5.65
C LEU A 318 -10.57 -18.81 -6.25
N LEU A 319 -11.10 -18.55 -7.44
CA LEU A 319 -12.05 -19.44 -8.11
C LEU A 319 -11.39 -20.78 -8.48
N GLU A 320 -10.26 -20.75 -9.18
CA GLU A 320 -9.55 -21.97 -9.62
C GLU A 320 -9.15 -22.86 -8.45
N ARG A 321 -8.77 -22.28 -7.31
CA ARG A 321 -8.21 -23.05 -6.20
C ARG A 321 -9.25 -23.62 -5.25
N VAL A 322 -10.37 -22.95 -5.05
CA VAL A 322 -11.48 -23.57 -4.31
C VAL A 322 -11.92 -24.83 -5.05
N ASP A 323 -11.98 -24.79 -6.38
CA ASP A 323 -12.30 -25.96 -7.20
C ASP A 323 -11.25 -27.09 -7.06
N GLN A 324 -9.96 -26.78 -7.20
CA GLN A 324 -8.89 -27.80 -7.09
C GLN A 324 -8.74 -28.38 -5.68
N TRP A 325 -8.94 -27.58 -4.62
CA TRP A 325 -8.92 -28.04 -3.24
C TRP A 325 -10.09 -28.98 -2.93
N ILE A 326 -11.27 -28.68 -3.50
CA ILE A 326 -12.46 -29.56 -3.43
C ILE A 326 -12.18 -30.89 -4.12
N GLU A 327 -11.52 -30.90 -5.27
CA GLU A 327 -11.20 -32.10 -6.05
C GLU A 327 -10.14 -33.00 -5.37
N GLY A 328 -9.08 -32.41 -4.80
CA GLY A 328 -7.94 -33.14 -4.23
C GLY A 328 -8.24 -33.95 -2.95
N LYS A 329 -9.34 -33.65 -2.23
CA LYS A 329 -9.69 -34.35 -0.98
C LYS A 329 -10.57 -35.60 -1.20
N GLY A 330 -10.83 -36.01 -2.46
CA GLY A 330 -11.47 -37.29 -2.80
C GLY A 330 -12.86 -37.54 -2.20
N THR A 331 -13.44 -36.54 -1.55
CA THR A 331 -14.77 -36.58 -0.93
C THR A 331 -15.36 -35.19 -1.02
N ARG A 332 -16.64 -35.09 -1.39
CA ARG A 332 -17.47 -33.88 -1.29
C ARG A 332 -17.62 -33.41 0.18
N ARG A 333 -16.53 -33.06 0.87
CA ARG A 333 -16.55 -32.38 2.16
C ARG A 333 -16.55 -30.87 1.89
N ARG A 334 -17.73 -30.29 2.15
CA ARG A 334 -18.15 -28.92 1.86
C ARG A 334 -17.32 -27.88 2.67
N VAL A 335 -16.65 -26.95 2.00
CA VAL A 335 -15.60 -26.02 2.51
C VAL A 335 -16.16 -24.81 3.27
N SER A 336 -15.67 -24.44 4.45
CA SER A 336 -16.02 -23.13 5.08
C SER A 336 -14.87 -22.12 4.86
N ALA A 337 -15.11 -21.02 4.14
CA ALA A 337 -14.07 -20.01 3.82
C ALA A 337 -14.36 -18.68 4.51
N LEU A 338 -13.43 -18.11 5.27
CA LEU A 338 -13.60 -16.84 5.98
C LEU A 338 -12.87 -15.72 5.24
N MET A 339 -13.50 -14.54 5.08
CA MET A 339 -12.85 -13.38 4.45
C MET A 339 -13.01 -12.14 5.31
N VAL A 340 -11.89 -11.60 5.78
CA VAL A 340 -11.77 -10.36 6.57
C VAL A 340 -11.40 -9.24 5.61
N LEU A 341 -12.34 -8.36 5.30
CA LEU A 341 -12.09 -7.18 4.48
C LEU A 341 -12.19 -5.96 5.39
N PHE A 342 -11.10 -5.22 5.53
CA PHE A 342 -11.13 -3.87 6.07
C PHE A 342 -11.32 -2.89 4.90
N LEU A 343 -12.52 -2.31 4.78
CA LEU A 343 -12.84 -1.33 3.73
C LEU A 343 -12.39 0.09 4.10
N PHE A 344 -11.16 0.26 4.60
CA PHE A 344 -10.67 1.58 5.05
C PHE A 344 -10.15 2.46 3.90
N GLY A 345 -9.59 1.87 2.83
CA GLY A 345 -8.90 2.63 1.77
C GLY A 345 -9.78 3.28 0.70
N MET A 346 -10.89 2.66 0.28
CA MET A 346 -11.65 3.14 -0.91
C MET A 346 -12.76 4.15 -0.60
N ILE A 347 -13.28 4.18 0.63
CA ILE A 347 -14.45 5.01 0.96
C ILE A 347 -14.03 6.37 1.54
N THR A 348 -12.86 6.49 2.17
CA THR A 348 -12.34 7.79 2.67
C THR A 348 -12.08 8.78 1.52
N ALA A 349 -11.58 8.30 0.37
CA ALA A 349 -11.38 9.14 -0.82
C ALA A 349 -12.68 9.66 -1.45
N ARG A 350 -13.78 8.88 -1.43
CA ARG A 350 -15.09 9.31 -1.98
C ARG A 350 -15.98 10.05 -0.98
N CYS A 351 -15.92 9.72 0.30
CA CYS A 351 -16.73 10.39 1.34
C CYS A 351 -16.23 11.81 1.67
N GLN A 352 -14.93 12.10 1.50
CA GLN A 352 -14.44 13.49 1.58
C GLN A 352 -14.84 14.33 0.36
N ALA A 353 -14.93 13.73 -0.83
CA ALA A 353 -15.43 14.41 -2.02
C ALA A 353 -16.94 14.69 -1.96
N GLY A 354 -17.73 13.77 -1.38
CA GLY A 354 -19.19 13.89 -1.29
C GLY A 354 -19.71 14.86 -0.22
N ARG A 355 -18.92 15.20 0.81
CA ARG A 355 -19.34 16.16 1.86
C ARG A 355 -19.06 17.63 1.51
N LYS A 356 -18.21 17.93 0.53
CA LYS A 356 -18.01 19.31 0.02
C LYS A 356 -19.05 19.75 -1.01
N ALA A 357 -19.85 18.83 -1.57
CA ALA A 357 -20.88 19.15 -2.58
C ALA A 357 -22.28 19.45 -2.01
N LYS A 358 -22.42 19.61 -0.68
CA LYS A 358 -23.70 19.92 -0.01
C LYS A 358 -23.63 21.10 0.96
N ALA A 359 -22.57 21.90 0.88
CA ALA A 359 -22.38 23.08 1.72
C ALA A 359 -22.01 24.32 0.88
N ASP A 360 -22.62 24.44 -0.30
CA ASP A 360 -22.76 25.70 -1.06
C ASP A 360 -24.24 25.86 -1.46
#